data_AF-J1KDX6-F1
#
_entry.id   AF-J1KDX6-F1
#
_cell.length_a   1.000
_cell.length_b   1.000
_cell.length_c   1.000
_cell.angle_alpha   90.00
_cell.angle_beta   90.00
_cell.angle_gamma   90.00
#
_symmetry.space_group_name_H-M   'P 1'
#
loop_
_entity.id
_entity.type
_entity.pdbx_description
1 polymer ?
#
loop_
_entity_poly.entity_id
_entity_poly.type
_entity_poly.pdbx_seq_one_letter_code
_entity_poly.pdbx_strand_id
1 'polypeptide(L)'
;MKEKSMIDFKTYSNVSIHRFKKKFFKKFYHSIKEFAFIGGLNGSISGAIAATLATYGYIALPGFGPFIAMGAGVALSAGTIIGALIGLGIGGSVGICCIVWEIYMNHNSSFSL
;
A
#
# COMPACT_ATOMS: atom_id res chain seq x y z
N MET A 1 -50.33 -2.36 16.61
CA MET A 1 -49.81 -1.71 15.39
C MET A 1 -48.34 -1.25 15.57
N LYS A 2 -47.42 -2.14 15.99
CA LYS A 2 -45.99 -1.81 16.29
C LYS A 2 -44.96 -2.64 15.51
N GLU A 3 -45.38 -3.70 14.83
CA GLU A 3 -44.46 -4.69 14.26
C GLU A 3 -43.83 -4.26 12.92
N LYS A 4 -44.60 -3.57 12.05
CA LYS A 4 -44.11 -3.12 10.73
C LYS A 4 -42.90 -2.19 10.79
N SER A 5 -42.77 -1.37 11.84
CA SER A 5 -41.66 -0.40 11.97
C SER A 5 -40.33 -1.06 12.32
N MET A 6 -40.33 -2.16 13.09
CA MET A 6 -39.10 -2.83 13.51
C MET A 6 -38.45 -3.62 12.37
N ILE A 7 -39.26 -4.17 11.46
CA ILE A 7 -38.79 -4.94 10.30
C ILE A 7 -38.18 -3.99 9.24
N ASP A 8 -38.80 -2.83 9.03
CA ASP A 8 -38.30 -1.81 8.10
C ASP A 8 -36.97 -1.21 8.58
N PHE A 9 -36.83 -0.95 9.88
CA PHE A 9 -35.59 -0.43 10.47
C PHE A 9 -34.43 -1.43 10.36
N LYS A 10 -34.68 -2.72 10.61
CA LYS A 10 -33.66 -3.78 10.44
C LYS A 10 -33.23 -3.94 8.99
N THR A 11 -34.18 -3.82 8.06
CA THR A 11 -33.91 -3.92 6.62
C THR A 11 -33.13 -2.71 6.11
N TYR A 12 -33.52 -1.50 6.52
CA TYR A 12 -32.84 -0.26 6.16
C TYR A 12 -31.43 -0.16 6.76
N SER A 13 -31.26 -0.60 8.02
CA SER A 13 -29.96 -0.71 8.68
C SER A 13 -29.04 -1.71 7.97
N ASN A 14 -29.52 -2.89 7.60
CA ASN A 14 -28.71 -3.89 6.88
C ASN A 14 -28.29 -3.39 5.49
N VAL A 15 -29.21 -2.78 4.73
CA VAL A 15 -28.92 -2.21 3.40
C VAL A 15 -27.93 -1.03 3.50
N SER A 16 -28.06 -0.17 4.51
CA SER A 16 -27.14 0.95 4.72
C SER A 16 -25.77 0.50 5.22
N ILE A 17 -25.68 -0.49 6.11
CA ILE A 17 -24.42 -1.13 6.53
C ILE A 17 -23.73 -1.80 5.35
N HIS A 18 -24.47 -2.49 4.48
CA HIS A 18 -23.90 -3.11 3.28
C HIS A 18 -23.35 -2.05 2.31
N ARG A 19 -24.08 -0.95 2.11
CA ARG A 19 -23.66 0.17 1.25
C ARG A 19 -22.44 0.92 1.85
N PHE A 20 -22.39 1.05 3.18
CA PHE A 20 -21.27 1.62 3.91
C PHE A 20 -20.02 0.73 3.80
N LYS A 21 -20.14 -0.59 4.05
CA LYS A 21 -19.06 -1.57 3.81
C LYS A 21 -18.53 -1.45 2.39
N LYS A 22 -19.40 -1.44 1.38
CA LYS A 22 -19.00 -1.35 -0.03
C LYS A 22 -18.26 -0.05 -0.38
N LYS A 23 -18.70 1.10 0.16
CA LYS A 23 -17.99 2.38 0.03
C LYS A 23 -16.64 2.36 0.78
N PHE A 24 -16.59 1.78 1.97
CA PHE A 24 -15.38 1.66 2.78
C PHE A 24 -14.33 0.79 2.08
N PHE A 25 -14.72 -0.38 1.56
CA PHE A 25 -13.83 -1.26 0.78
C PHE A 25 -13.33 -0.59 -0.51
N LYS A 26 -14.17 0.19 -1.20
CA LYS A 26 -13.74 0.92 -2.40
C LYS A 26 -12.72 2.02 -2.06
N LYS A 27 -12.92 2.73 -0.95
CA LYS A 27 -11.99 3.77 -0.46
C LYS A 27 -10.68 3.14 0.06
N PHE A 28 -10.77 2.01 0.76
CA PHE A 28 -9.66 1.19 1.24
C PHE A 28 -8.76 0.73 0.09
N TYR A 29 -9.35 0.13 -0.94
CA TYR A 29 -8.62 -0.33 -2.12
C TYR A 29 -7.95 0.84 -2.86
N HIS A 30 -8.61 2.00 -2.91
CA HIS A 30 -8.03 3.18 -3.53
C HIS A 30 -6.83 3.73 -2.74
N SER A 31 -6.94 3.85 -1.41
CA SER A 31 -5.82 4.30 -0.57
C SER A 31 -4.63 3.35 -0.59
N ILE A 32 -4.84 2.03 -0.47
CA ILE A 32 -3.72 1.06 -0.52
C ILE A 32 -3.03 1.13 -1.87
N LYS A 33 -3.79 1.25 -2.96
CA LYS A 33 -3.22 1.41 -4.31
C LYS A 33 -2.36 2.66 -4.40
N GLU A 34 -2.78 3.75 -3.77
CA GLU A 34 -2.03 5.02 -3.74
C GLU A 34 -0.73 4.89 -2.93
N PHE A 35 -0.77 4.30 -1.73
CA PHE A 35 0.43 4.05 -0.92
C PHE A 35 1.41 3.09 -1.60
N ALA A 36 0.91 2.02 -2.21
CA ALA A 36 1.72 1.10 -3.00
C ALA A 36 2.34 1.81 -4.21
N PHE A 37 1.59 2.67 -4.89
CA PHE A 37 2.08 3.45 -6.03
C PHE A 37 3.19 4.43 -5.62
N ILE A 38 2.98 5.20 -4.55
CA ILE A 38 3.98 6.12 -4.00
C ILE A 38 5.23 5.34 -3.54
N GLY A 39 5.01 4.24 -2.82
CA GLY A 39 6.08 3.34 -2.38
C GLY A 39 6.89 2.79 -3.56
N GLY A 40 6.21 2.31 -4.61
CA GLY A 40 6.83 1.82 -5.83
C GLY A 40 7.62 2.88 -6.59
N LEU A 41 7.09 4.10 -6.71
CA LEU A 41 7.79 5.24 -7.31
C LEU A 41 9.07 5.59 -6.55
N ASN A 42 8.96 5.75 -5.22
CA ASN A 42 10.11 6.07 -4.37
C ASN A 42 11.13 4.93 -4.36
N GLY A 43 10.67 3.69 -4.32
CA GLY A 43 11.51 2.50 -4.43
C GLY A 43 12.25 2.44 -5.76
N SER A 44 11.56 2.72 -6.86
CA SER A 44 12.15 2.78 -8.21
C SER A 44 13.26 3.83 -8.30
N ILE A 45 13.00 5.06 -7.85
CA ILE A 45 13.98 6.16 -7.86
C ILE A 45 15.19 5.83 -6.99
N SER A 46 14.96 5.40 -5.75
CA SER A 46 16.04 5.03 -4.83
C SER A 46 16.85 3.82 -5.31
N GLY A 47 16.20 2.83 -5.91
CA GLY A 47 16.84 1.68 -6.54
C GLY A 47 17.69 2.06 -7.75
N ALA A 48 17.22 2.98 -8.60
CA ALA A 48 18.00 3.52 -9.71
C ALA A 48 19.24 4.28 -9.23
N ILE A 49 19.11 5.10 -8.19
CA ILE A 49 20.23 5.83 -7.56
C ILE A 49 21.23 4.83 -6.96
N ALA A 50 20.76 3.83 -6.21
CA ALA A 50 21.61 2.81 -5.61
C ALA A 50 22.37 1.99 -6.67
N ALA A 51 21.70 1.56 -7.75
CA ALA A 51 22.36 0.84 -8.83
C ALA A 51 23.39 1.71 -9.57
N THR A 52 23.11 3.00 -9.74
CA THR A 52 24.06 3.95 -10.34
C THR A 52 25.31 4.07 -9.46
N LEU A 53 25.11 4.32 -8.16
CA LEU A 53 26.22 4.40 -7.19
C LEU A 53 27.03 3.10 -7.13
N ALA A 54 26.37 1.94 -7.22
CA ALA A 54 27.03 0.64 -7.23
C ALA A 54 27.83 0.40 -8.50
N THR A 55 27.30 0.82 -9.65
CA THR A 55 27.98 0.72 -10.96
C THR A 55 29.26 1.54 -10.98
N TYR A 56 29.25 2.73 -10.38
CA TYR A 56 30.43 3.57 -10.25
C TYR A 56 31.37 3.17 -9.10
N GLY A 57 31.04 2.13 -8.34
CA GLY A 57 31.87 1.63 -7.25
C GLY A 57 31.82 2.47 -5.96
N TYR A 58 30.89 3.42 -5.84
CA TYR A 58 30.71 4.20 -4.61
C TYR A 58 30.11 3.38 -3.47
N ILE A 59 29.30 2.37 -3.79
CA ILE A 59 28.71 1.45 -2.81
C ILE A 59 28.83 0.01 -3.30
N ALA A 60 29.08 -0.92 -2.39
CA ALA A 60 29.00 -2.34 -2.68
C ALA A 60 27.55 -2.80 -2.48
N LEU A 61 26.88 -3.20 -3.56
CA LEU A 61 25.56 -3.82 -3.49
C LEU A 61 25.72 -5.34 -3.60
N PRO A 62 25.50 -6.11 -2.51
CA PRO A 62 25.66 -7.57 -2.53
C PRO A 62 24.76 -8.21 -3.59
N GLY A 63 25.31 -9.18 -4.35
CA GLY A 63 24.59 -9.87 -5.41
C GLY A 63 24.37 -9.05 -6.70
N PHE A 64 24.85 -7.80 -6.75
CA PHE A 64 24.63 -6.90 -7.89
C PHE A 64 25.78 -6.86 -8.90
N GLY A 65 26.92 -7.46 -8.54
CA GLY A 65 28.12 -7.55 -9.39
C GLY A 65 27.86 -8.11 -10.80
N PRO A 66 27.10 -9.19 -10.99
CA PRO A 66 26.78 -9.71 -12.32
C PRO A 66 26.02 -8.72 -13.21
N PHE A 67 25.09 -7.94 -12.63
CA PHE A 67 24.33 -6.93 -13.38
C PHE A 67 25.21 -5.76 -13.80
N ILE A 68 26.15 -5.34 -12.95
CA ILE A 68 27.14 -4.32 -13.26
C ILE A 68 28.09 -4.79 -14.37
N ALA A 69 28.56 -6.04 -14.28
CA ALA A 69 29.42 -6.66 -15.29
C ALA A 69 28.74 -6.78 -16.67
N MET A 70 27.42 -6.95 -16.70
CA MET A 70 26.62 -6.99 -17.93
C MET A 70 26.43 -5.61 -18.56
N GLY A 71 26.69 -4.53 -17.81
CA GLY A 71 26.69 -3.16 -18.28
C GLY A 71 25.83 -2.22 -17.44
N ALA A 72 26.19 -0.93 -17.43
CA ALA A 72 25.54 0.10 -16.64
C ALA A 72 24.02 0.22 -16.90
N GLY A 73 23.58 0.06 -18.16
CA GLY A 73 22.16 0.10 -18.51
C GLY A 73 21.35 -1.07 -17.94
N VAL A 74 21.95 -2.26 -17.87
CA VAL A 74 21.33 -3.46 -17.27
C VAL A 74 21.26 -3.30 -15.76
N ALA A 75 22.35 -2.83 -15.13
CA ALA A 75 22.38 -2.54 -13.70
C ALA A 75 21.33 -1.50 -13.29
N LEU A 76 21.19 -0.40 -14.06
CA LEU A 76 20.18 0.63 -13.81
C LEU A 76 18.76 0.07 -13.92
N SER A 77 18.47 -0.69 -14.97
CA SER A 77 17.16 -1.32 -15.17
C SER A 77 16.83 -2.30 -14.03
N ALA A 78 17.79 -3.17 -13.67
CA ALA A 78 17.63 -4.11 -12.57
C ALA A 78 17.37 -3.39 -11.25
N GLY A 79 18.13 -2.33 -10.96
CA GLY A 79 17.99 -1.55 -9.72
C GLY A 79 16.65 -0.86 -9.61
N THR A 80 16.20 -0.28 -10.72
CA THR A 80 14.88 0.36 -10.84
C THR A 80 13.76 -0.65 -10.55
N ILE A 81 13.81 -1.84 -11.17
CA ILE A 81 12.79 -2.90 -10.99
C ILE A 81 12.80 -3.44 -9.57
N ILE A 82 13.98 -3.81 -9.04
CA ILE A 82 14.12 -4.35 -7.68
C ILE A 82 13.68 -3.31 -6.65
N GLY A 83 14.10 -2.05 -6.83
CA GLY A 83 13.67 -0.94 -5.99
C GLY A 83 12.16 -0.75 -6.02
N ALA A 84 11.53 -0.78 -7.20
CA ALA A 84 10.08 -0.67 -7.33
C ALA A 84 9.34 -1.80 -6.61
N LEU A 85 9.82 -3.05 -6.72
CA LEU A 85 9.23 -4.20 -6.04
C LEU A 85 9.30 -4.07 -4.51
N ILE A 86 10.45 -3.67 -3.97
CA ILE A 86 10.64 -3.45 -2.53
C ILE A 86 9.75 -2.29 -2.08
N GLY A 87 9.74 -1.19 -2.83
CA GLY A 87 8.93 -0.01 -2.55
C GLY A 87 7.43 -0.31 -2.55
N LEU A 88 6.95 -1.14 -3.49
CA LEU A 88 5.56 -1.61 -3.52
C LEU A 88 5.21 -2.43 -2.27
N GLY A 89 6.11 -3.33 -1.85
CA GLY A 89 5.92 -4.15 -0.65
C GLY A 89 5.81 -3.30 0.62
N ILE A 90 6.71 -2.33 0.79
CA ILE A 90 6.71 -1.43 1.96
C ILE A 90 5.53 -0.46 1.90
N GLY A 91 5.25 0.14 0.74
CA GLY A 91 4.13 1.06 0.58
C GLY A 91 2.79 0.37 0.83
N GLY A 92 2.62 -0.84 0.31
CA GLY A 92 1.43 -1.66 0.54
C GLY A 92 1.24 -2.02 2.02
N SER A 93 2.31 -2.44 2.72
CA SER A 93 2.22 -2.81 4.13
C SER A 93 1.90 -1.61 5.02
N VAL A 94 2.53 -0.45 4.79
CA VAL A 94 2.21 0.80 5.49
C VAL A 94 0.76 1.22 5.25
N GLY A 95 0.28 1.12 4.00
CA GLY A 95 -1.11 1.41 3.66
C GLY A 95 -2.09 0.52 4.43
N ILE A 96 -1.83 -0.79 4.51
CA ILE A 96 -2.65 -1.73 5.28
C ILE A 96 -2.61 -1.38 6.77
N CYS A 97 -1.42 -1.17 7.34
CA CYS A 97 -1.25 -0.82 8.75
C CYS A 97 -2.00 0.46 9.12
N CYS A 98 -1.91 1.50 8.30
CA CYS A 98 -2.58 2.78 8.53
C CYS A 98 -4.10 2.61 8.61
N ILE A 99 -4.67 1.77 7.74
CA ILE A 99 -6.12 1.59 7.72
C ILE A 99 -6.59 0.65 8.86
N VAL A 100 -5.83 -0.39 9.18
CA VAL A 100 -6.10 -1.21 10.37
C VAL A 100 -6.09 -0.33 11.63
N TRP A 101 -5.16 0.60 11.72
CA TRP A 101 -5.08 1.58 12.81
C TRP A 101 -6.29 2.52 12.84
N GLU A 102 -6.73 3.05 11.69
CA GLU A 102 -7.93 3.88 11.58
C GLU A 102 -9.18 3.14 12.09
N ILE A 103 -9.34 1.88 11.70
CA ILE A 103 -10.45 1.03 12.14
C ILE A 103 -10.39 0.80 13.66
N TYR A 104 -9.21 0.52 14.20
CA TYR A 104 -8.99 0.30 15.63
C TYR A 104 -9.37 1.55 16.45
N MET A 105 -8.89 2.73 16.03
CA MET A 105 -9.20 4.00 16.70
C MET A 105 -10.69 4.33 16.65
N ASN A 106 -11.35 4.09 15.51
CA ASN A 106 -12.79 4.35 15.36
C ASN A 106 -13.67 3.40 16.20
N HIS A 107 -13.21 2.17 16.42
CA HIS A 107 -13.90 1.22 17.31
C HIS A 107 -13.75 1.62 18.79
N ASN A 108 -12.59 2.17 19.18
CA ASN A 108 -12.35 2.64 20.54
C ASN A 108 -13.10 3.93 20.87
N SER A 109 -13.24 4.87 19.92
CA SER A 109 -14.01 6.10 20.12
C SER A 109 -15.51 5.84 20.29
N SER A 110 -16.04 4.82 19.61
CA SER A 110 -17.45 4.42 19.68
C SER A 110 -17.87 3.82 21.03
N PHE A 111 -16.92 3.44 21.89
CA PHE A 111 -17.16 2.94 23.24
C PHE A 111 -17.05 4.02 24.33
N SER A 112 -16.77 5.27 23.95
CA SER A 112 -16.58 6.39 24.89
C SER A 112 -17.80 7.33 25.02
N LEU A 113 -18.94 6.97 24.47
CA LEU A 113 -20.19 7.74 24.49
C LEU A 113 -21.36 6.86 24.96
#